data_AF-A0A530BRR0-F1
#
_entry.id   AF-A0A530BRR0-F1
#
_cell.length_a   1.000
_cell.length_b   1.000
_cell.length_c   1.000
_cell.angle_alpha   90.00
_cell.angle_beta   90.00
_cell.angle_gamma   90.00
#
_symmetry.space_group_name_H-M   'P 1'
#
loop_
_entity.id
_entity.type
_entity.pdbx_description
1 polymer ?
#
loop_
_entity_poly.entity_id
_entity_poly.type
_entity_poly.pdbx_seq_one_letter_code
_entity_poly.pdbx_strand_id
1 'polypeptide(L)'
;MAAEAPTLNQPLFSRVGVHDGRRLLALPGVVAIVGVMITAAISFAILVGATPIAPNADTTWALIALNAVFVLFLIALVAREVRRIVMARRHGRAASRLHVRIVAMFALVAAIPAIMVAIIASITLDIGLDRWFEIRTKTIVNSSLSIADAYVQENARNLQGTTLSMAYDLDASRTLYGLDRTGFLDLMNKEAVGRGLAHAALIKPDGSFV
;
A
#
# COMPACT_ATOMS: atom_id res chain seq x y z
N MET A 1 52.37 -21.42 83.96
CA MET A 1 52.69 -20.92 82.61
C MET A 1 52.11 -21.90 81.60
N ALA A 2 50.87 -21.65 81.15
CA ALA A 2 50.25 -22.43 80.08
C ALA A 2 50.48 -21.68 78.76
N ALA A 3 51.00 -22.38 77.74
CA ALA A 3 51.28 -21.81 76.43
C ALA A 3 49.96 -21.56 75.68
N GLU A 4 49.71 -20.31 75.28
CA GLU A 4 48.61 -19.94 74.39
C GLU A 4 48.87 -20.49 72.97
N ALA A 5 47.88 -21.18 72.41
CA ALA A 5 47.91 -21.63 71.02
C ALA A 5 47.45 -20.50 70.07
N PRO A 6 48.06 -20.31 68.89
CA PRO A 6 47.64 -19.27 67.96
C PRO A 6 46.34 -19.67 67.27
N THR A 7 45.31 -18.82 67.36
CA THR A 7 44.05 -18.99 66.66
C THR A 7 44.22 -18.64 65.17
N LEU A 8 44.36 -19.65 64.32
CA LEU A 8 44.32 -19.52 62.86
C LEU A 8 42.88 -19.23 62.38
N ASN A 9 42.43 -17.99 62.57
CA ASN A 9 41.14 -17.51 62.09
C ASN A 9 41.32 -16.68 60.81
N GLN A 10 41.89 -17.31 59.77
CA GLN A 10 41.89 -16.74 58.41
C GLN A 10 40.89 -17.53 57.55
N PRO A 11 39.90 -16.86 56.93
CA PRO A 11 39.04 -17.53 55.97
C PRO A 11 39.89 -17.91 54.75
N LEU A 12 40.19 -19.20 54.62
CA LEU A 12 41.00 -19.83 53.56
C LEU A 12 40.39 -19.75 52.14
N PHE A 13 39.26 -19.07 51.99
CA PHE A 13 38.57 -18.92 50.72
C PHE A 13 38.16 -17.47 50.50
N SER A 14 39.03 -16.70 49.85
CA SER A 14 38.60 -15.54 49.09
C SER A 14 37.68 -16.04 47.98
N ARG A 15 36.36 -15.89 48.15
CA ARG A 15 35.39 -16.06 47.07
C ARG A 15 35.68 -14.98 46.04
N VAL A 16 36.53 -15.30 45.07
CA VAL A 16 36.65 -14.54 43.83
C VAL A 16 35.27 -14.63 43.17
N GLY A 17 34.46 -13.61 43.38
CA GLY A 17 33.20 -13.42 42.68
C GLY A 17 33.51 -13.21 41.20
N VAL A 18 33.56 -14.31 40.45
CA VAL A 18 33.54 -14.30 38.99
C VAL A 18 32.23 -13.62 38.60
N HIS A 19 32.31 -12.31 38.37
CA HIS A 19 31.19 -11.56 37.81
C HIS A 19 30.88 -12.18 36.45
N ASP A 20 29.70 -12.77 36.37
CA ASP A 20 29.21 -13.55 35.25
C ASP A 20 28.88 -12.61 34.07
N GLY A 21 29.92 -12.06 33.43
CA GLY A 21 29.85 -11.11 32.31
C GLY A 21 29.18 -11.67 31.04
N ARG A 22 28.64 -12.89 31.10
CA ARG A 22 27.88 -13.54 30.02
C ARG A 22 26.46 -12.97 29.87
N ARG A 23 25.85 -12.42 30.93
CA ARG A 23 24.50 -11.82 30.85
C ARG A 23 24.47 -10.51 30.06
N LEU A 24 25.58 -9.77 30.02
CA LEU A 24 25.67 -8.46 29.35
C LEU A 24 25.70 -8.56 27.81
N LEU A 25 26.12 -9.70 27.24
CA LEU A 25 26.19 -9.88 25.79
C LEU A 25 24.85 -10.28 25.14
N ALA A 26 23.89 -10.82 25.88
CA ALA A 26 22.57 -11.17 25.35
C ALA A 26 21.62 -9.96 25.26
N LEU A 27 21.81 -8.97 26.13
CA LEU A 27 21.01 -7.74 26.21
C LEU A 27 20.92 -6.94 24.90
N PRO A 28 22.03 -6.65 24.17
CA PRO A 28 21.93 -5.85 22.94
C PRO A 28 21.13 -6.56 21.84
N GLY A 29 21.18 -7.89 21.76
CA GLY A 29 20.40 -8.65 20.77
C GLY A 29 18.89 -8.60 21.04
N VAL A 30 18.49 -8.76 22.30
CA VAL A 30 17.07 -8.69 22.70
C VAL A 30 16.51 -7.29 22.48
N VAL A 31 17.26 -6.25 22.89
CA VAL A 31 16.83 -4.85 22.67
C VAL A 31 16.69 -4.54 21.18
N ALA A 32 17.62 -5.04 20.34
CA ALA A 32 17.52 -4.87 18.91
C ALA A 32 16.26 -5.52 18.33
N ILE A 33 15.95 -6.76 18.69
CA ILE A 33 14.76 -7.48 18.22
C ILE A 33 13.48 -6.77 18.65
N VAL A 34 13.38 -6.36 19.92
CA VAL A 34 12.22 -5.63 20.43
C VAL A 34 12.07 -4.29 19.71
N GLY A 35 13.17 -3.57 19.50
CA GLY A 35 13.18 -2.31 18.73
C GLY A 35 12.66 -2.51 17.30
N VAL A 36 13.17 -3.52 16.58
CA VAL A 36 12.71 -3.86 15.22
C VAL A 36 11.22 -4.20 15.23
N MET A 37 10.76 -5.00 16.18
CA MET A 37 9.36 -5.41 16.25
C MET A 37 8.41 -4.23 16.50
N ILE A 38 8.81 -3.30 17.38
CA ILE A 38 8.06 -2.07 17.64
C ILE A 38 8.05 -1.17 16.41
N THR A 39 9.22 -0.94 15.80
CA THR A 39 9.32 -0.08 14.61
C THR A 39 8.51 -0.66 13.44
N ALA A 40 8.57 -1.96 13.22
CA ALA A 40 7.78 -2.63 12.19
C ALA A 40 6.27 -2.51 12.45
N ALA A 41 5.83 -2.70 13.70
CA ALA A 41 4.43 -2.56 14.08
C ALA A 41 3.91 -1.12 13.89
N ILE A 42 4.69 -0.12 14.32
CA ILE A 42 4.38 1.31 14.11
C ILE A 42 4.30 1.61 12.61
N SER A 43 5.29 1.15 11.83
CA SER A 43 5.32 1.37 10.38
C SER A 43 4.10 0.78 9.69
N PHE A 44 3.72 -0.45 10.06
CA PHE A 44 2.53 -1.11 9.54
C PHE A 44 1.24 -0.36 9.91
N ALA A 45 1.11 0.08 11.15
CA ALA A 45 -0.06 0.85 11.60
C ALA A 45 -0.21 2.19 10.86
N ILE A 46 0.90 2.88 10.56
CA ILE A 46 0.90 4.11 9.77
C ILE A 46 0.48 3.82 8.32
N LEU A 47 1.06 2.80 7.69
CA LEU A 47 0.79 2.47 6.29
C LEU A 47 -0.64 2.00 6.03
N VAL A 48 -1.25 1.30 6.99
CA VAL A 48 -2.66 0.86 6.90
C VAL A 48 -3.64 2.00 7.26
N GLY A 49 -3.15 3.16 7.69
CA GLY A 49 -4.00 4.30 8.07
C GLY A 49 -4.68 4.13 9.42
N ALA A 50 -4.17 3.25 10.29
CA ALA A 50 -4.67 3.06 11.65
C ALA A 50 -4.19 4.18 12.61
N THR A 51 -3.36 5.11 12.13
CA THR A 51 -2.85 6.26 12.89
C THR A 51 -3.24 7.57 12.22
N PRO A 52 -3.25 8.71 12.95
CA PRO A 52 -3.55 10.03 12.37
C PRO A 52 -2.51 10.54 11.36
N ILE A 53 -1.38 9.84 11.20
CA ILE A 53 -0.29 10.22 10.31
C ILE A 53 -0.67 9.79 8.89
N ALA A 54 -0.79 10.75 7.97
CA ALA A 54 -1.04 10.45 6.57
C ALA A 54 0.19 9.75 5.95
N PRO A 55 0.03 8.57 5.32
CA PRO A 55 1.11 7.89 4.62
C PRO A 55 1.41 8.61 3.29
N ASN A 56 2.07 9.76 3.39
CA ASN A 56 2.60 10.49 2.23
C ASN A 56 3.93 9.88 1.76
N ALA A 57 4.39 10.26 0.56
CA ALA A 57 5.60 9.70 -0.04
C ALA A 57 6.83 9.85 0.87
N ASP A 58 7.02 11.02 1.48
CA ASP A 58 8.15 11.30 2.37
C ASP A 58 8.12 10.42 3.64
N THR A 59 6.95 10.25 4.25
CA THR A 59 6.76 9.39 5.43
C THR A 59 7.03 7.94 5.07
N THR A 60 6.50 7.45 3.94
CA THR A 60 6.74 6.08 3.49
C THR A 60 8.23 5.83 3.23
N TRP A 61 8.92 6.75 2.56
CA TRP A 61 10.37 6.64 2.35
C TRP A 61 11.16 6.67 3.67
N ALA A 62 10.77 7.54 4.60
CA ALA A 62 11.39 7.60 5.93
C ALA A 62 11.19 6.29 6.72
N LEU A 63 9.97 5.72 6.70
CA LEU A 63 9.68 4.43 7.32
C LEU A 63 10.47 3.29 6.67
N ILE A 64 10.56 3.26 5.33
CA ILE A 64 11.36 2.27 4.61
C ILE A 64 12.83 2.38 5.01
N ALA A 65 13.40 3.60 5.00
CA ALA A 65 14.79 3.83 5.38
C ALA A 65 15.06 3.40 6.84
N LEU A 66 14.16 3.74 7.76
CA LEU A 66 14.25 3.36 9.17
C LEU A 66 14.22 1.84 9.35
N ASN A 67 13.27 1.15 8.71
CA ASN A 67 13.19 -0.32 8.77
C ASN A 67 14.42 -0.96 8.12
N ALA A 68 14.90 -0.42 7.00
CA ALA A 68 16.10 -0.93 6.32
C ALA A 68 17.34 -0.83 7.23
N VAL A 69 17.52 0.28 7.97
CA VAL A 69 18.61 0.42 8.95
C VAL A 69 18.52 -0.65 10.03
N PHE A 70 17.33 -0.89 10.59
CA PHE A 70 17.11 -1.93 11.60
C PHE A 70 17.38 -3.35 11.08
N VAL A 71 16.94 -3.65 9.86
CA VAL A 71 17.19 -4.94 9.21
C VAL A 71 18.69 -5.13 8.98
N LEU A 72 19.39 -4.13 8.45
CA LEU A 72 20.85 -4.19 8.26
C LEU A 72 21.59 -4.36 9.59
N PHE A 73 21.14 -3.69 10.64
CA PHE A 73 21.70 -3.85 11.98
C PHE A 73 21.51 -5.27 12.52
N LEU A 74 20.32 -5.86 12.38
CA LEU A 74 20.07 -7.26 12.75
C LEU A 74 20.94 -8.23 11.94
N ILE A 75 21.06 -8.03 10.64
CA ILE A 75 21.93 -8.85 9.78
C ILE A 75 23.37 -8.78 10.28
N ALA A 76 23.88 -7.59 10.61
CA ALA A 76 25.23 -7.42 11.14
C ALA A 76 25.42 -8.14 12.49
N LEU A 77 24.42 -8.09 13.38
CA LEU A 77 24.45 -8.75 14.68
C LEU A 77 24.46 -10.28 14.51
N VAL A 78 23.57 -10.82 13.67
CA VAL A 78 23.52 -12.24 13.34
C VAL A 78 24.83 -12.70 12.70
N ALA A 79 25.36 -11.96 11.73
CA ALA A 79 26.62 -12.29 11.08
C ALA A 79 27.80 -12.30 12.06
N ARG A 80 27.84 -11.37 13.02
CA ARG A 80 28.84 -11.33 14.09
C ARG A 80 28.76 -12.58 14.98
N GLU A 81 27.56 -12.98 15.38
CA GLU A 81 27.39 -14.15 16.24
C GLU A 81 27.72 -15.45 15.50
N VAL A 82 27.32 -15.58 14.24
CA VAL A 82 27.70 -16.70 13.37
C VAL A 82 29.23 -16.78 13.23
N ARG A 83 29.92 -15.66 12.97
CA ARG A 83 31.40 -15.63 12.91
C ARG A 83 32.04 -16.09 14.22
N ARG A 84 31.51 -15.64 15.36
CA ARG A 84 31.99 -16.05 16.70
C ARG A 84 31.83 -17.55 16.92
N ILE A 85 30.68 -18.10 16.55
CA ILE A 85 30.38 -19.54 16.64
C ILE A 85 31.34 -20.34 15.76
N VAL A 86 31.57 -19.91 14.51
CA VAL A 86 32.48 -20.58 13.58
C VAL A 86 33.92 -20.55 14.08
N MET A 87 34.39 -19.41 14.62
CA MET A 87 35.73 -19.29 15.19
C MET A 87 35.92 -20.13 16.46
N ALA A 88 34.92 -20.21 17.33
CA ALA A 88 34.93 -21.06 18.52
C ALA A 88 35.01 -22.56 18.16
N ARG A 89 34.36 -22.94 17.04
CA ARG A 89 34.46 -24.30 16.47
C ARG A 89 35.87 -24.61 15.99
N ARG A 90 36.56 -23.65 15.37
CA ARG A 90 37.94 -23.82 14.89
C ARG A 90 38.97 -23.97 16.02
N HIS A 91 38.76 -23.33 17.17
CA HIS A 91 39.71 -23.33 18.30
C HIS A 91 39.52 -24.48 19.32
N GLY A 92 38.74 -25.52 18.99
CA GLY A 92 38.81 -26.81 19.70
C GLY A 92 38.32 -26.87 21.16
N ARG A 93 37.60 -25.87 21.68
CA ARG A 93 37.06 -25.95 23.07
C ARG A 93 35.96 -27.02 23.17
N ALA A 94 36.26 -28.15 23.81
CA ALA A 94 35.37 -29.32 23.93
C ALA A 94 33.96 -28.98 24.46
N ALA A 95 33.84 -28.01 25.37
CA ALA A 95 32.55 -27.57 25.95
C ALA A 95 31.62 -26.81 24.97
N SER A 96 32.11 -26.35 23.82
CA SER A 96 31.33 -25.51 22.88
C SER A 96 30.46 -26.31 21.90
N ARG A 97 30.71 -27.61 21.72
CA ARG A 97 30.06 -28.40 20.65
C ARG A 97 28.58 -28.66 20.92
N LEU A 98 28.19 -28.87 22.18
CA LEU A 98 26.80 -29.11 22.55
C LEU A 98 25.94 -27.86 22.37
N HIS A 99 26.41 -26.71 22.86
CA HIS A 99 25.69 -25.45 22.74
C HIS A 99 25.45 -25.07 21.27
N VAL A 100 26.46 -25.23 20.41
CA VAL A 100 26.31 -24.95 18.97
C VAL A 100 25.32 -25.90 18.29
N ARG A 101 25.33 -27.19 18.61
CA ARG A 101 24.36 -28.15 18.07
C ARG A 101 22.93 -27.78 18.46
N ILE A 102 22.72 -27.41 19.73
CA ILE A 102 21.41 -26.99 20.24
C ILE A 102 20.95 -25.70 19.57
N VAL A 103 21.81 -24.67 19.50
CA VAL A 103 21.48 -23.39 18.85
C VAL A 103 21.16 -23.59 17.36
N ALA A 104 21.91 -24.44 16.66
CA ALA A 104 21.66 -24.73 15.25
C ALA A 104 20.32 -25.46 15.04
N MET A 105 20.02 -26.47 15.87
CA MET A 105 18.73 -27.17 15.82
C MET A 105 17.57 -26.23 16.12
N PHE A 106 17.70 -25.38 17.15
CA PHE A 106 16.68 -24.39 17.50
C PHE A 106 16.46 -23.38 16.38
N ALA A 107 17.53 -22.82 15.81
CA ALA A 107 17.45 -21.88 14.70
C ALA A 107 16.76 -22.50 13.48
N LEU A 108 17.06 -23.76 13.15
CA LEU A 108 16.44 -24.46 12.03
C LEU A 108 14.94 -24.69 12.26
N VAL A 109 14.56 -25.17 13.46
CA VAL A 109 13.16 -25.40 13.83
C VAL A 109 12.36 -24.10 13.88
N ALA A 110 12.99 -22.98 14.26
CA ALA A 110 12.34 -21.66 14.28
C ALA A 110 12.26 -21.01 12.89
N ALA A 111 13.28 -21.16 12.04
CA ALA A 111 13.37 -20.48 10.75
C ALA A 111 12.44 -21.07 9.69
N ILE A 112 12.29 -22.40 9.65
CA ILE A 112 11.44 -23.08 8.65
C ILE A 112 10.01 -22.54 8.65
N PRO A 113 9.26 -22.53 9.77
CA PRO A 113 7.88 -22.03 9.78
C PRO A 113 7.82 -20.52 9.46
N ALA A 114 8.78 -19.73 9.93
CA ALA A 114 8.83 -18.29 9.63
C ALA A 114 8.97 -18.03 8.12
N ILE A 115 9.85 -18.78 7.44
CA ILE A 115 10.04 -18.68 5.98
C ILE A 115 8.76 -19.13 5.25
N MET A 116 8.13 -20.23 5.67
CA MET A 116 6.87 -20.68 5.07
C MET A 116 5.77 -19.63 5.20
N VAL A 117 5.60 -19.04 6.38
CA VAL A 117 4.61 -17.97 6.60
C VAL A 117 4.91 -16.76 5.73
N ALA A 118 6.18 -16.35 5.60
CA ALA A 118 6.56 -15.23 4.74
C ALA A 118 6.20 -15.48 3.26
N ILE A 119 6.46 -16.69 2.75
CA ILE A 119 6.13 -17.07 1.37
C ILE A 119 4.61 -17.08 1.16
N ILE A 120 3.86 -17.75 2.05
CA ILE A 120 2.40 -17.85 1.94
C ILE A 120 1.75 -16.47 2.05
N ALA A 121 2.22 -15.63 2.98
CA ALA A 121 1.72 -14.28 3.14
C ALA A 121 1.98 -13.42 1.90
N SER A 122 3.17 -13.49 1.30
CA SER A 122 3.48 -12.78 0.05
C SER A 122 2.55 -13.20 -1.08
N ILE A 123 2.43 -14.52 -1.32
CA ILE A 123 1.57 -15.04 -2.39
C ILE A 123 0.11 -14.65 -2.16
N THR A 124 -0.38 -14.76 -0.92
CA THR A 124 -1.76 -14.42 -0.57
C THR A 124 -2.03 -12.93 -0.76
N LEU A 125 -1.07 -12.08 -0.38
CA LEU A 125 -1.16 -10.63 -0.53
C LEU A 125 -1.19 -10.25 -2.01
N ASP A 126 -0.26 -10.77 -2.81
CA ASP A 126 -0.15 -10.46 -4.24
C ASP A 126 -1.43 -10.89 -4.99
N ILE A 127 -1.86 -12.14 -4.81
CA ILE A 127 -3.07 -12.66 -5.47
C ILE A 127 -4.34 -11.96 -4.96
N GLY A 128 -4.41 -11.70 -3.66
CA GLY A 128 -5.57 -11.07 -3.03
C GLY A 128 -5.76 -9.62 -3.48
N LEU A 129 -4.69 -8.84 -3.49
CA LEU A 129 -4.71 -7.44 -3.91
C LEU A 129 -4.99 -7.32 -5.41
N ASP A 130 -4.26 -8.06 -6.25
CA ASP A 130 -4.39 -7.93 -7.70
C ASP A 130 -5.79 -8.29 -8.20
N ARG A 131 -6.37 -9.41 -7.72
CA ARG A 131 -7.73 -9.80 -8.13
C ARG A 131 -8.78 -8.80 -7.69
N TRP A 132 -8.66 -8.27 -6.47
CA TRP A 132 -9.63 -7.31 -5.95
C TRP A 132 -9.57 -5.98 -6.70
N PHE A 133 -8.36 -5.48 -7.00
CA PHE A 133 -8.17 -4.25 -7.78
C PHE A 133 -8.58 -4.43 -9.24
N GLU A 134 -8.24 -5.54 -9.88
CA GLU A 134 -8.58 -5.80 -11.27
C GLU A 134 -10.11 -5.84 -11.50
N ILE A 135 -10.83 -6.60 -10.66
CA ILE A 135 -12.29 -6.75 -10.80
C ILE A 135 -12.99 -5.41 -10.57
N ARG A 136 -12.65 -4.68 -9.51
CA ARG A 136 -13.28 -3.39 -9.21
C ARG A 136 -12.99 -2.34 -10.27
N THR A 137 -11.73 -2.24 -10.70
CA THR A 137 -11.34 -1.26 -11.73
C THR A 137 -12.02 -1.55 -13.06
N LYS A 138 -12.04 -2.81 -13.51
CA LYS A 138 -12.77 -3.21 -14.72
C LYS A 138 -14.26 -2.90 -14.62
N THR A 139 -14.88 -3.18 -13.47
CA THR A 139 -16.31 -2.91 -13.25
C THR A 139 -16.61 -1.42 -13.34
N ILE A 140 -15.80 -0.58 -12.70
CA ILE A 140 -15.96 0.89 -12.75
C ILE A 140 -15.82 1.39 -14.19
N VAL A 141 -14.77 0.99 -14.91
CA VAL A 141 -14.54 1.40 -16.30
C VAL A 141 -15.71 0.98 -17.21
N ASN A 142 -16.14 -0.28 -17.12
CA ASN A 142 -17.27 -0.77 -17.89
C ASN A 142 -18.58 -0.04 -17.56
N SER A 143 -18.80 0.31 -16.30
CA SER A 143 -19.98 1.07 -15.88
C SER A 143 -19.92 2.50 -16.41
N SER A 144 -18.75 3.15 -16.39
CA SER A 144 -18.56 4.48 -16.97
C SER A 144 -18.79 4.48 -18.48
N LEU A 145 -18.32 3.45 -19.20
CA LEU A 145 -18.59 3.29 -20.63
C LEU A 145 -20.09 3.14 -20.91
N SER A 146 -20.77 2.26 -20.16
CA SER A 146 -22.23 2.08 -20.28
C SER A 146 -23.01 3.38 -20.04
N ILE A 147 -22.61 4.18 -19.04
CA ILE A 147 -23.23 5.48 -18.76
C ILE A 147 -22.96 6.47 -19.91
N ALA A 148 -21.74 6.51 -20.44
CA ALA A 148 -21.40 7.38 -21.57
C ALA A 148 -22.22 7.03 -22.82
N ASP A 149 -22.34 5.74 -23.15
CA ASP A 149 -23.14 5.27 -24.27
C ASP A 149 -24.63 5.60 -24.09
N ALA A 150 -25.16 5.39 -22.88
CA ALA A 150 -26.53 5.75 -22.55
C ALA A 150 -26.77 7.26 -22.69
N TYR A 151 -25.84 8.10 -22.23
CA TYR A 151 -25.93 9.55 -22.36
C TYR A 151 -25.91 10.01 -23.82
N VAL A 152 -25.03 9.43 -24.65
CA VAL A 152 -24.98 9.76 -26.09
C VAL A 152 -26.27 9.36 -26.79
N GLN A 153 -26.79 8.16 -26.52
CA GLN A 153 -28.06 7.70 -27.10
C GLN A 153 -29.23 8.55 -26.64
N GLU A 154 -29.28 8.93 -25.37
CA GLU A 154 -30.33 9.77 -24.82
C GLU A 154 -30.28 11.18 -25.42
N ASN A 155 -29.08 11.75 -25.54
CA ASN A 155 -28.91 13.05 -26.18
C ASN A 155 -29.30 13.01 -27.66
N ALA A 156 -28.96 11.92 -28.38
CA ALA A 156 -29.38 11.74 -29.77
C ALA A 156 -30.91 11.64 -29.91
N ARG A 157 -31.59 10.89 -29.03
CA ARG A 157 -33.05 10.80 -29.00
C ARG A 157 -33.70 12.14 -28.67
N ASN A 158 -33.18 12.86 -27.68
CA ASN A 158 -33.68 14.19 -27.31
C ASN A 158 -33.49 15.19 -28.44
N LEU A 159 -32.32 15.23 -29.10
CA LEU A 159 -32.10 16.08 -30.28
C LEU A 159 -33.04 15.72 -31.43
N GLN A 160 -33.28 14.43 -31.69
CA GLN A 160 -34.21 13.99 -32.72
C GLN A 160 -35.65 14.43 -32.41
N GLY A 161 -36.13 14.20 -31.18
CA GLY A 161 -37.46 14.61 -30.75
C GLY A 161 -37.66 16.12 -30.82
N THR A 162 -36.68 16.88 -30.34
CA THR A 162 -36.66 18.34 -30.41
C THR A 162 -36.67 18.86 -31.84
N THR A 163 -35.87 18.26 -32.73
CA THR A 163 -35.81 18.62 -34.16
C THR A 163 -37.14 18.34 -34.86
N LEU A 164 -37.75 17.19 -34.59
CA LEU A 164 -39.03 16.82 -35.20
C LEU A 164 -40.17 17.72 -34.71
N SER A 165 -40.22 18.02 -33.42
CA SER A 165 -41.21 18.97 -32.88
C SER A 165 -41.01 20.37 -33.46
N MET A 166 -39.77 20.85 -33.57
CA MET A 166 -39.47 22.13 -34.22
C MET A 166 -39.91 22.14 -35.69
N ALA A 167 -39.71 21.03 -36.42
CA ALA A 167 -40.17 20.90 -37.80
C ALA A 167 -41.69 21.04 -37.94
N TYR A 168 -42.46 20.43 -37.02
CA TYR A 168 -43.93 20.58 -37.00
C TYR A 168 -44.36 22.02 -36.73
N ASP A 169 -43.73 22.70 -35.77
CA ASP A 169 -44.07 24.08 -35.42
C ASP A 169 -43.73 25.07 -36.55
N LEU A 170 -42.61 24.82 -37.25
CA LEU A 170 -42.21 25.59 -38.44
C LEU A 170 -43.13 25.32 -39.64
N ASP A 171 -43.57 24.07 -39.86
CA ASP A 171 -44.50 23.73 -40.93
C ASP A 171 -45.90 24.33 -40.69
N ALA A 172 -46.38 24.35 -39.44
CA ALA A 172 -47.60 25.06 -39.07
C ALA A 172 -47.51 26.57 -39.35
N SER A 173 -46.31 27.13 -39.29
CA SER A 173 -46.02 28.55 -39.55
C SER A 173 -45.63 28.84 -41.02
N ARG A 174 -45.85 27.90 -41.94
CA ARG A 174 -45.44 28.01 -43.35
C ARG A 174 -45.95 29.25 -44.09
N THR A 175 -47.14 29.75 -43.73
CA THR A 175 -47.69 30.98 -44.32
C THR A 175 -46.80 32.19 -44.05
N LEU A 176 -46.17 32.26 -42.86
CA LEU A 176 -45.26 33.34 -42.49
C LEU A 176 -44.01 33.34 -43.39
N TYR A 177 -43.49 32.16 -43.75
CA TYR A 177 -42.34 32.04 -44.65
C TYR A 177 -42.58 32.69 -46.02
N GLY A 178 -43.81 32.62 -46.54
CA GLY A 178 -44.18 33.22 -47.82
C GLY A 178 -44.45 34.73 -47.74
N LEU A 179 -44.87 35.24 -46.59
CA LEU A 179 -45.24 36.64 -46.38
C LEU A 179 -44.08 37.50 -45.87
N ASP A 180 -43.32 36.99 -44.90
CA ASP A 180 -42.18 37.65 -44.27
C ASP A 180 -41.10 36.63 -43.91
N ARG A 181 -40.09 36.55 -44.80
CA ARG A 181 -38.99 35.61 -44.66
C ARG A 181 -38.06 35.96 -43.50
N THR A 182 -37.90 37.24 -43.17
CA THR A 182 -37.06 37.68 -42.05
C THR A 182 -37.73 37.33 -40.72
N GLY A 183 -39.04 37.57 -40.60
CA GLY A 183 -39.83 37.17 -39.44
C GLY A 183 -39.83 35.65 -39.20
N PHE A 184 -39.89 34.84 -40.27
CA PHE A 184 -39.77 33.39 -40.15
C PHE A 184 -38.39 32.94 -39.63
N LEU A 185 -37.30 33.53 -40.12
CA LEU A 185 -35.95 33.20 -39.66
C LEU A 185 -35.73 33.59 -38.18
N ASP A 186 -36.31 34.71 -37.74
CA ASP A 186 -36.28 35.11 -36.33
C ASP A 186 -37.07 34.13 -35.44
N LEU A 187 -38.26 33.68 -35.89
CA LEU A 187 -39.02 32.63 -35.21
C LEU A 187 -38.22 31.33 -35.12
N MET A 188 -37.61 30.88 -36.23
CA MET A 188 -36.76 29.68 -36.26
C MET A 188 -35.59 29.80 -35.29
N ASN A 189 -34.93 30.96 -35.23
CA ASN A 189 -33.81 31.17 -34.31
C ASN A 189 -34.27 31.16 -32.84
N LYS A 190 -35.45 31.73 -32.54
CA LYS A 190 -36.07 31.68 -31.21
C LYS A 190 -36.41 30.26 -30.79
N GLU A 191 -36.99 29.46 -31.68
CA GLU A 191 -37.25 28.04 -31.44
C GLU A 191 -35.95 27.28 -31.17
N ALA A 192 -34.90 27.51 -31.97
CA ALA A 192 -33.61 26.84 -31.82
C ALA A 192 -32.96 27.15 -30.46
N VAL A 193 -32.90 28.44 -30.09
CA VAL A 193 -32.35 28.88 -28.80
C VAL A 193 -33.21 28.39 -27.63
N GLY A 194 -34.53 28.49 -27.72
CA GLY A 194 -35.46 28.05 -26.67
C GLY A 194 -35.39 26.54 -26.41
N ARG A 195 -35.01 25.77 -27.44
CA ARG A 195 -34.83 24.32 -27.38
C ARG A 195 -33.40 23.88 -27.04
N GLY A 196 -32.47 24.81 -26.85
CA GLY A 196 -31.07 24.52 -26.57
C GLY A 196 -30.30 23.91 -27.76
N LEU A 197 -30.80 24.08 -28.99
CA LEU A 197 -30.11 23.64 -30.19
C LEU A 197 -28.96 24.61 -30.50
N ALA A 198 -27.78 24.08 -30.79
CA ALA A 198 -26.61 24.91 -31.12
C ALA A 198 -26.79 25.70 -32.43
N HIS A 199 -27.54 25.12 -33.39
CA HIS A 199 -27.81 25.73 -34.68
C HIS A 199 -29.05 25.08 -35.32
N ALA A 200 -29.79 25.85 -36.11
CA ALA A 200 -30.88 25.37 -36.96
C ALA A 200 -30.77 26.03 -38.33
N ALA A 201 -30.97 25.23 -39.39
CA ALA A 201 -30.95 25.72 -40.76
C ALA A 201 -31.97 24.93 -41.61
N LEU A 202 -32.55 25.61 -42.60
CA LEU A 202 -33.40 24.97 -43.59
C LEU A 202 -32.55 24.55 -44.78
N ILE A 203 -32.73 23.31 -45.22
CA ILE A 203 -32.00 22.74 -46.35
C ILE A 203 -33.00 22.48 -47.48
N LYS A 204 -32.71 23.00 -48.67
CA LYS A 204 -33.50 22.72 -49.88
C LYS A 204 -33.17 21.32 -50.43
N PRO A 205 -34.01 20.77 -51.32
CA PRO A 205 -33.73 19.46 -51.95
C PRO A 205 -32.40 19.40 -52.72
N ASP A 206 -31.86 20.55 -53.13
CA ASP A 206 -30.56 20.67 -53.82
C ASP A 206 -29.35 20.74 -52.86
N GLY A 207 -29.59 20.70 -51.53
CA GLY A 207 -28.55 20.80 -50.50
C GLY A 207 -28.13 22.23 -50.15
N SER A 208 -28.75 23.26 -50.75
CA SER A 208 -28.48 24.66 -50.40
C SER A 208 -29.19 25.08 -49.11
N PHE A 209 -28.53 25.91 -48.30
CA PHE A 209 -29.14 26.55 -47.14
C PHE A 209 -30.01 27.73 -47.57
N VAL A 210 -31.06 28.00 -46.77
CA VAL A 210 -31.90 29.21 -46.87
C VAL A 210 -31.45 30.26 -45.88
#